data_AF-A0A024H848-F1
#
_entry.id   AF-A0A024H848-F1
#
_cell.length_a   1.000
_cell.length_b   1.000
_cell.length_c   1.000
_cell.angle_alpha   90.00
_cell.angle_beta   90.00
_cell.angle_gamma   90.00
#
_symmetry.space_group_name_H-M   'P 1'
#
loop_
_entity.id
_entity.type
_entity.pdbx_description
1 polymer ?
#
loop_
_entity_poly.entity_id
_entity_poly.type
_entity_poly.pdbx_seq_one_letter_code
_entity_poly.pdbx_strand_id
1 'polypeptide(L)'
;MNPEAEYPAVGALGQAQSAEPSAAVPVPVVTEAPVPESAAAKSVARIMSVAYELFSQRGVRDVGVNELIERSGVAKATFYRHFPSKDSLVLAFLEQRDKQWTVNAIVSEARRRGSTPTEQLLAIFDVFGDWFLREDFEACSFINVLLEMGPAHPLGQASIDYLAKIRGHVQALAEEAGLQRPDEFARSWHILMKGSIISATEGDMQAAKRAQQMAGWLIEHHR
;
A
#
# COMPACT_ATOMS: atom_id res chain seq x y z
N MET A 1 55.67 25.01 -46.13
CA MET A 1 55.13 26.38 -45.98
C MET A 1 54.35 26.37 -44.68
N ASN A 2 54.93 26.97 -43.66
CA ASN A 2 54.34 27.28 -42.36
C ASN A 2 54.52 28.80 -42.20
N PRO A 3 53.57 29.51 -41.60
CA PRO A 3 53.96 30.61 -40.71
C PRO A 3 53.20 30.50 -39.38
N GLU A 4 53.94 30.29 -38.30
CA GLU A 4 54.33 31.35 -37.34
C GLU A 4 53.22 31.66 -36.33
N ALA A 5 53.43 31.17 -35.11
CA ALA A 5 53.01 31.89 -33.91
C ALA A 5 53.99 31.55 -32.77
N GLU A 6 54.54 32.62 -32.21
CA GLU A 6 55.61 32.70 -31.24
C GLU A 6 55.29 32.08 -29.88
N TYR A 7 56.35 31.56 -29.26
CA TYR A 7 56.43 31.33 -27.82
C TYR A 7 56.74 32.65 -27.08
N PRO A 8 56.26 32.79 -25.83
CA PRO A 8 57.09 33.40 -24.80
C PRO A 8 57.36 32.44 -23.63
N ALA A 9 58.50 32.71 -23.00
CA ALA A 9 59.17 31.90 -22.01
C ALA A 9 58.63 32.07 -20.58
N VAL A 10 58.65 30.94 -19.87
CA VAL A 10 59.12 30.68 -18.49
C VAL A 10 59.12 31.87 -17.50
N GLY A 11 58.27 31.74 -16.47
CA GLY A 11 58.32 32.57 -15.25
C GLY A 11 58.02 31.74 -13.99
N ALA A 12 59.06 31.58 -13.17
CA ALA A 12 59.08 31.42 -11.71
C ALA A 12 58.24 30.31 -11.01
N LEU A 13 58.99 29.37 -10.43
CA LEU A 13 58.61 28.48 -9.34
C LEU A 13 58.12 29.28 -8.11
N GLY A 14 56.83 29.14 -7.78
CA GLY A 14 56.25 29.55 -6.51
C GLY A 14 55.75 28.33 -5.75
N GLN A 15 56.33 28.06 -4.58
CA GLN A 15 55.89 26.99 -3.68
C GLN A 15 54.47 27.28 -3.17
N ALA A 16 53.51 26.44 -3.51
CA ALA A 16 52.19 26.45 -2.90
C ALA A 16 52.18 25.50 -1.69
N GLN A 17 52.09 26.10 -0.50
CA GLN A 17 51.90 25.44 0.78
C GLN A 17 50.68 24.51 0.76
N SER A 18 50.87 23.34 1.37
CA SER A 18 49.82 22.41 1.75
C SER A 18 48.80 23.11 2.65
N ALA A 19 47.59 23.31 2.16
CA ALA A 19 46.46 23.73 2.98
C ALA A 19 45.99 22.54 3.82
N GLU A 20 46.08 22.67 5.14
CA GLU A 20 45.50 21.73 6.09
C GLU A 20 43.97 21.67 5.94
N PRO A 21 43.32 20.51 6.13
CA PRO A 21 41.88 20.40 6.10
C PRO A 21 41.28 21.12 7.31
N SER A 22 40.49 22.17 7.03
CA SER A 22 39.71 22.92 8.02
C SER A 22 38.80 21.97 8.80
N ALA A 23 39.06 21.83 10.10
CA ALA A 23 38.23 21.08 11.02
C ALA A 23 36.78 21.59 10.99
N ALA A 24 35.85 20.74 10.56
CA ALA A 24 34.43 21.01 10.63
C ALA A 24 34.01 21.10 12.11
N VAL A 25 33.41 22.23 12.49
CA VAL A 25 32.78 22.40 13.80
C VAL A 25 31.58 21.44 13.87
N PRO A 26 31.47 20.55 14.86
CA PRO A 26 30.32 19.67 14.97
C PRO A 26 29.09 20.50 15.36
N VAL A 27 28.09 20.50 14.47
CA VAL A 27 26.74 20.99 14.77
C VAL A 27 26.14 20.04 15.82
N PRO A 28 25.62 20.53 16.96
CA PRO A 28 24.99 19.67 17.93
C PRO A 28 23.71 19.11 17.32
N VAL A 29 23.70 17.80 17.06
CA VAL A 29 22.46 17.07 16.75
C VAL A 29 21.65 17.04 18.03
N VAL A 30 20.69 17.96 18.14
CA VAL A 30 19.64 17.87 19.16
C VAL A 30 18.79 16.66 18.77
N THR A 31 19.07 15.51 19.37
CA THR A 31 18.14 14.37 19.39
C THR A 31 16.92 14.80 20.18
N GLU A 32 15.90 15.26 19.45
CA GLU A 32 14.57 15.47 20.00
C GLU A 32 14.00 14.09 20.40
N ALA A 33 13.79 13.89 21.70
CA ALA A 33 13.21 12.66 22.22
C ALA A 33 11.79 12.47 21.66
N PRO A 34 11.36 11.23 21.36
CA PRO A 34 10.03 10.99 20.80
C PRO A 34 8.95 11.46 21.80
N VAL A 35 8.03 12.30 21.31
CA VAL A 35 6.90 12.82 22.09
C VAL A 35 6.09 11.66 22.67
N PRO A 36 5.80 11.63 23.99
CA PRO A 36 5.06 10.53 24.59
C PRO A 36 3.64 10.45 24.03
N GLU A 37 3.37 9.38 23.29
CA GLU A 37 2.06 9.05 22.76
C GLU A 37 1.01 9.02 23.89
N SER A 38 -0.07 9.79 23.74
CA SER A 38 -1.09 9.96 24.79
C SER A 38 -1.71 8.62 25.21
N ALA A 39 -2.12 8.48 26.47
CA ALA A 39 -2.77 7.27 26.98
C ALA A 39 -4.04 6.87 26.18
N ALA A 40 -4.70 7.85 25.56
CA ALA A 40 -5.81 7.62 24.64
C ALA A 40 -5.36 6.96 23.34
N ALA A 41 -4.28 7.46 22.72
CA ALA A 41 -3.71 6.87 21.51
C ALA A 41 -3.24 5.42 21.74
N LYS A 42 -2.56 5.15 22.86
CA LYS A 42 -2.18 3.77 23.26
C LYS A 42 -3.39 2.85 23.46
N SER A 43 -4.50 3.37 23.96
CA SER A 43 -5.73 2.58 24.13
C SER A 43 -6.39 2.27 22.80
N VAL A 44 -6.48 3.25 21.90
CA VAL A 44 -6.98 3.05 20.52
C VAL A 44 -6.11 2.04 19.78
N ALA A 45 -4.78 2.18 19.83
CA ALA A 45 -3.85 1.27 19.17
C ALA A 45 -4.03 -0.20 19.62
N ARG A 46 -4.19 -0.44 20.92
CA ARG A 46 -4.48 -1.79 21.44
C ARG A 46 -5.82 -2.35 20.94
N ILE A 47 -6.88 -1.54 20.97
CA ILE A 47 -8.20 -1.95 20.46
C ILE A 47 -8.10 -2.29 18.97
N MET A 48 -7.47 -1.43 18.18
CA MET A 48 -7.30 -1.61 16.74
C MET A 48 -6.46 -2.85 16.41
N SER A 49 -5.37 -3.09 17.15
CA SER A 49 -4.53 -4.28 16.96
C SER A 49 -5.33 -5.58 17.16
N VAL A 50 -6.11 -5.66 18.24
CA VAL A 50 -6.95 -6.83 18.53
C VAL A 50 -8.09 -6.96 17.53
N ALA A 51 -8.71 -5.85 17.14
CA ALA A 51 -9.76 -5.84 16.13
C ALA A 51 -9.26 -6.37 14.79
N TYR A 52 -8.05 -5.94 14.38
CA TYR A 52 -7.42 -6.39 13.16
C TYR A 52 -7.18 -7.91 13.18
N GLU A 53 -6.53 -8.42 14.23
CA GLU A 53 -6.29 -9.86 14.40
C GLU A 53 -7.58 -10.68 14.34
N LEU A 54 -8.58 -10.29 15.14
CA LEU A 54 -9.81 -11.08 15.26
C LEU A 54 -10.69 -10.98 14.01
N PHE A 55 -10.87 -9.79 13.43
CA PHE A 55 -11.71 -9.64 12.24
C PHE A 55 -11.08 -10.26 11.01
N SER A 56 -9.76 -10.20 10.83
CA SER A 56 -9.10 -10.85 9.70
C SER A 56 -9.19 -12.38 9.77
N GLN A 57 -9.11 -12.97 10.95
CA GLN A 57 -9.10 -14.43 11.11
C GLN A 57 -10.49 -15.06 11.17
N ARG A 58 -11.44 -14.40 11.85
CA ARG A 58 -12.75 -14.99 12.21
C ARG A 58 -13.93 -14.30 11.53
N GLY A 59 -13.69 -13.19 10.83
CA GLY A 59 -14.73 -12.36 10.25
C GLY A 59 -15.39 -11.45 11.28
N VAL A 60 -16.20 -10.51 10.78
CA VAL A 60 -16.82 -9.50 11.63
C VAL A 60 -17.89 -10.13 12.51
N ARG A 61 -18.77 -10.98 11.99
CA ARG A 61 -19.93 -11.51 12.71
C ARG A 61 -19.56 -12.35 13.93
N ASP A 62 -18.53 -13.17 13.81
CA ASP A 62 -18.13 -14.12 14.85
C ASP A 62 -17.46 -13.46 16.07
N VAL A 63 -16.90 -12.25 15.89
CA VAL A 63 -16.15 -11.55 16.94
C VAL A 63 -17.05 -10.72 17.84
N GLY A 64 -17.07 -11.00 19.14
CA GLY A 64 -17.88 -10.26 20.12
C GLY A 64 -17.22 -8.98 20.64
N VAL A 65 -18.02 -7.97 21.01
CA VAL A 65 -17.49 -6.72 21.63
C VAL A 65 -16.84 -7.00 22.99
N ASN A 66 -17.38 -7.93 23.78
CA ASN A 66 -16.79 -8.30 25.07
C ASN A 66 -15.41 -8.93 24.90
N GLU A 67 -15.24 -9.79 23.89
CA GLU A 67 -13.93 -10.39 23.57
C GLU A 67 -12.92 -9.32 23.15
N LEU A 68 -13.32 -8.36 22.33
CA LEU A 68 -12.47 -7.23 21.93
C LEU A 68 -12.01 -6.41 23.14
N ILE A 69 -12.92 -6.13 24.08
CA ILE A 69 -12.60 -5.40 25.33
C ILE A 69 -11.63 -6.20 26.21
N GLU A 70 -11.90 -7.48 26.40
CA GLU A 70 -11.09 -8.37 27.23
C GLU A 70 -9.67 -8.50 26.69
N ARG A 71 -9.52 -8.85 25.40
CA ARG A 71 -8.20 -9.05 24.78
C ARG A 71 -7.41 -7.76 24.64
N SER A 72 -8.06 -6.61 24.42
CA SER A 72 -7.35 -5.32 24.33
C SER A 72 -6.90 -4.79 25.70
N GLY A 73 -7.42 -5.35 26.80
CA GLY A 73 -7.10 -4.93 28.16
C GLY A 73 -7.47 -3.47 28.44
N VAL A 74 -8.46 -2.93 27.72
CA VAL A 74 -9.00 -1.58 27.96
C VAL A 74 -10.25 -1.66 28.83
N ALA A 75 -10.48 -0.65 29.67
CA ALA A 75 -11.74 -0.56 30.40
C ALA A 75 -12.92 -0.41 29.42
N LYS A 76 -14.06 -1.06 29.72
CA LYS A 76 -15.29 -0.99 28.91
C LYS A 76 -15.71 0.45 28.58
N ALA A 77 -15.70 1.34 29.57
CA ALA A 77 -16.02 2.76 29.35
C ALA A 77 -15.04 3.46 28.40
N THR A 78 -13.76 3.07 28.42
CA THR A 78 -12.75 3.58 27.49
C THR A 78 -12.99 3.05 26.07
N PHE A 79 -13.33 1.76 25.92
CA PHE A 79 -13.68 1.18 24.61
C PHE A 79 -14.83 1.96 23.97
N TYR A 80 -15.97 2.08 24.65
CA TYR A 80 -17.16 2.74 24.07
C TYR A 80 -17.00 4.25 23.88
N ARG A 81 -16.06 4.89 24.59
CA ARG A 81 -15.70 6.29 24.34
C ARG A 81 -15.02 6.47 22.98
N HIS A 82 -14.21 5.49 22.55
CA HIS A 82 -13.49 5.54 21.27
C HIS A 82 -14.30 4.90 20.14
N PHE A 83 -15.02 3.82 20.42
CA PHE A 83 -15.81 3.06 19.46
C PHE A 83 -17.22 2.83 20.01
N PRO A 84 -18.17 3.75 19.74
CA PRO A 84 -19.54 3.66 20.27
C PRO A 84 -20.28 2.38 19.86
N SER A 85 -19.89 1.78 18.74
CA SER A 85 -20.43 0.51 18.25
C SER A 85 -19.34 -0.39 17.65
N LYS A 86 -19.67 -1.67 17.50
CA LYS A 86 -18.82 -2.60 16.74
C LYS A 86 -18.62 -2.11 15.31
N ASP A 87 -19.66 -1.60 14.68
CA ASP A 87 -19.59 -1.03 13.33
C ASP A 87 -18.61 0.14 13.24
N SER A 88 -18.56 1.04 14.23
CA SER A 88 -17.57 2.12 14.23
C SER A 88 -16.13 1.60 14.28
N LEU A 89 -15.90 0.49 14.99
CA LEU A 89 -14.60 -0.17 15.04
C LEU A 89 -14.29 -0.89 13.71
N VAL A 90 -15.28 -1.52 13.09
CA VAL A 90 -15.10 -2.15 11.78
C VAL A 90 -14.79 -1.11 10.70
N LEU A 91 -15.44 0.05 10.72
CA LEU A 91 -15.11 1.15 9.80
C LEU A 91 -13.66 1.61 9.97
N ALA A 92 -13.19 1.78 11.21
CA ALA A 92 -11.80 2.10 11.50
C ALA A 92 -10.84 0.99 11.05
N PHE A 93 -11.25 -0.28 11.19
CA PHE A 93 -10.50 -1.43 10.68
C PHE A 93 -10.39 -1.41 9.15
N LEU A 94 -11.49 -1.15 8.44
CA LEU A 94 -11.49 -1.01 6.98
C LEU A 94 -10.62 0.16 6.51
N GLU A 95 -10.66 1.29 7.23
CA GLU A 95 -9.81 2.44 6.95
C GLU A 95 -8.32 2.14 7.20
N GLN A 96 -8.00 1.45 8.30
CA GLN A 96 -6.64 1.01 8.55
C GLN A 96 -6.16 0.00 7.51
N ARG A 97 -7.04 -0.92 7.07
CA ARG A 97 -6.75 -1.85 5.98
C ARG A 97 -6.50 -1.09 4.69
N ASP A 98 -7.28 -0.07 4.36
CA ASP A 98 -7.00 0.81 3.22
C ASP A 98 -5.68 1.57 3.37
N LYS A 99 -5.22 1.91 4.58
CA LYS A 99 -3.92 2.59 4.79
C LYS A 99 -2.70 1.64 4.77
N GLN A 100 -2.85 0.42 5.27
CA GLN A 100 -1.77 -0.58 5.27
C GLN A 100 -1.68 -1.29 3.93
N TRP A 101 -2.85 -1.61 3.39
CA TRP A 101 -3.05 -2.29 2.13
C TRP A 101 -3.43 -1.29 1.05
N THR A 102 -2.94 -0.04 1.16
CA THR A 102 -3.35 1.00 0.22
C THR A 102 -3.10 0.47 -1.16
N VAL A 103 -4.12 0.61 -1.98
CA VAL A 103 -3.91 0.49 -3.41
C VAL A 103 -2.79 1.44 -3.82
N ASN A 104 -2.55 2.53 -3.10
CA ASN A 104 -1.30 3.30 -3.20
C ASN A 104 -0.03 2.48 -2.92
N ALA A 105 0.05 1.58 -1.94
CA ALA A 105 1.24 0.76 -1.75
C ALA A 105 1.44 -0.22 -2.92
N ILE A 106 0.39 -0.94 -3.35
CA ILE A 106 0.46 -1.86 -4.50
C ILE A 106 0.74 -1.11 -5.80
N VAL A 107 0.00 -0.02 -6.06
CA VAL A 107 0.15 0.82 -7.25
C VAL A 107 1.46 1.59 -7.22
N SER A 108 1.93 2.09 -6.06
CA SER A 108 3.24 2.75 -5.97
C SER A 108 4.36 1.75 -6.20
N GLU A 109 4.26 0.54 -5.66
CA GLU A 109 5.24 -0.50 -5.92
C GLU A 109 5.19 -0.96 -7.38
N ALA A 110 4.00 -1.10 -7.96
CA ALA A 110 3.85 -1.39 -9.39
C ALA A 110 4.41 -0.26 -10.27
N ARG A 111 4.18 1.00 -9.89
CA ARG A 111 4.77 2.19 -10.52
C ARG A 111 6.30 2.22 -10.40
N ARG A 112 6.85 1.72 -9.30
CA ARG A 112 8.30 1.59 -9.10
C ARG A 112 8.90 0.49 -9.97
N ARG A 113 8.15 -0.59 -10.23
CA ARG A 113 8.60 -1.75 -11.01
C ARG A 113 8.50 -1.55 -12.53
N GLY A 114 7.46 -0.85 -13.00
CA GLY A 114 7.21 -0.62 -14.43
C GLY A 114 7.64 0.77 -14.92
N SER A 115 8.28 0.84 -16.08
CA SER A 115 8.72 2.09 -16.72
C SER A 115 7.61 2.74 -17.57
N THR A 116 6.63 1.95 -18.03
CA THR A 116 5.47 2.43 -18.78
C THR A 116 4.16 2.12 -18.05
N PRO A 117 3.06 2.87 -18.27
CA PRO A 117 1.77 2.56 -17.65
C PRO A 117 1.27 1.13 -17.90
N THR A 118 1.57 0.55 -19.08
CA THR A 118 1.27 -0.87 -19.38
C THR A 118 2.10 -1.83 -18.52
N GLU A 119 3.40 -1.57 -18.38
CA GLU A 119 4.26 -2.36 -17.48
C GLU A 119 3.82 -2.22 -16.02
N GLN A 120 3.39 -1.02 -15.61
CA GLN A 120 2.90 -0.76 -14.26
C GLN A 120 1.59 -1.51 -13.98
N LEU A 121 0.67 -1.60 -14.95
CA LEU A 121 -0.50 -2.45 -14.85
C LEU A 121 -0.08 -3.91 -14.61
N LEU A 122 0.77 -4.47 -15.47
CA LEU A 122 1.22 -5.86 -15.31
C LEU A 122 1.99 -6.11 -14.01
N ALA A 123 2.75 -5.11 -13.53
CA ALA A 123 3.51 -5.19 -12.28
C ALA A 123 2.63 -5.31 -11.03
N ILE A 124 1.35 -4.93 -11.10
CA ILE A 124 0.39 -5.19 -10.00
C ILE A 124 0.35 -6.69 -9.68
N PHE A 125 0.40 -7.56 -10.70
CA PHE A 125 0.40 -9.00 -10.48
C PHE A 125 1.74 -9.53 -9.96
N ASP A 126 2.87 -8.89 -10.29
CA ASP A 126 4.16 -9.24 -9.68
C ASP A 126 4.14 -8.93 -8.18
N VAL A 127 3.57 -7.77 -7.81
CA VAL A 127 3.37 -7.41 -6.40
C VAL A 127 2.44 -8.40 -5.70
N PHE A 128 1.40 -8.88 -6.37
CA PHE A 128 0.53 -9.92 -5.83
C PHE A 128 1.28 -11.25 -5.65
N GLY A 129 2.14 -11.64 -6.61
CA GLY A 129 2.96 -12.84 -6.50
C GLY A 129 3.86 -12.82 -5.27
N ASP A 130 4.56 -11.72 -5.03
CA ASP A 130 5.38 -11.54 -3.83
C ASP A 130 4.53 -11.56 -2.55
N TRP A 131 3.35 -10.94 -2.59
CA TRP A 131 2.44 -10.89 -1.45
C TRP A 131 1.86 -12.25 -1.09
N PHE A 132 1.47 -13.06 -2.07
CA PHE A 132 0.91 -14.40 -1.86
C PHE A 132 1.90 -15.34 -1.17
N LEU A 133 3.20 -15.09 -1.29
CA LEU A 133 4.26 -15.89 -0.67
C LEU A 133 4.52 -15.54 0.81
N ARG A 134 3.89 -14.50 1.34
CA ARG A 134 4.12 -14.08 2.72
C ARG A 134 3.25 -14.89 3.68
N GLU A 135 3.81 -15.20 4.86
CA GLU A 135 3.11 -15.93 5.92
C GLU A 135 1.91 -15.15 6.49
N ASP A 136 1.91 -13.81 6.35
CA ASP A 136 0.85 -12.89 6.77
C ASP A 136 -0.17 -12.57 5.64
N PHE A 137 -0.26 -13.44 4.63
CA PHE A 137 -1.24 -13.29 3.56
C PHE A 137 -2.67 -13.40 4.09
N GLU A 138 -3.35 -12.26 4.20
CA GLU A 138 -4.76 -12.17 4.56
C GLU A 138 -5.61 -11.78 3.36
N ALA A 139 -6.51 -12.67 2.94
CA ALA A 139 -7.46 -12.42 1.87
C ALA A 139 -8.29 -11.14 2.13
N CYS A 140 -8.66 -10.46 1.04
CA CYS A 140 -9.19 -9.09 1.02
C CYS A 140 -10.31 -8.83 2.04
N SER A 141 -10.00 -8.09 3.12
CA SER A 141 -10.93 -7.79 4.22
C SER A 141 -12.21 -7.06 3.74
N PHE A 142 -12.14 -6.26 2.67
CA PHE A 142 -13.33 -5.60 2.09
C PHE A 142 -14.33 -6.61 1.51
N ILE A 143 -13.84 -7.66 0.84
CA ILE A 143 -14.72 -8.68 0.24
C ILE A 143 -15.39 -9.47 1.35
N ASN A 144 -14.64 -9.88 2.38
CA ASN A 144 -15.19 -10.63 3.50
C ASN A 144 -16.27 -9.82 4.23
N VAL A 145 -15.99 -8.55 4.55
CA VAL A 145 -16.98 -7.67 5.19
C VAL A 145 -18.21 -7.46 4.30
N LEU A 146 -18.04 -7.31 2.99
CA LEU A 146 -19.17 -7.21 2.07
C LEU A 146 -20.02 -8.48 2.04
N LEU A 147 -19.38 -9.66 1.98
CA LEU A 147 -20.08 -10.95 1.96
C LEU A 147 -20.82 -11.21 3.28
N GLU A 148 -20.21 -10.84 4.40
CA GLU A 148 -20.85 -10.95 5.70
C GLU A 148 -22.01 -9.97 5.81
N MET A 149 -21.78 -8.67 5.63
CA MET A 149 -22.77 -7.65 5.99
C MET A 149 -23.84 -7.43 4.92
N GLY A 150 -23.53 -7.75 3.66
CA GLY A 150 -24.39 -7.51 2.51
C GLY A 150 -24.38 -6.05 2.04
N PRO A 151 -24.78 -5.79 0.78
CA PRO A 151 -24.62 -4.48 0.13
C PRO A 151 -25.52 -3.37 0.69
N ALA A 152 -26.60 -3.73 1.39
CA ALA A 152 -27.51 -2.77 2.01
C ALA A 152 -27.01 -2.25 3.37
N HIS A 153 -26.09 -2.97 4.01
CA HIS A 153 -25.54 -2.60 5.32
C HIS A 153 -24.48 -1.50 5.18
N PRO A 154 -24.36 -0.52 6.09
CA PRO A 154 -23.35 0.53 6.02
C PRO A 154 -21.91 0.02 5.85
N LEU A 155 -21.53 -1.04 6.56
CA LEU A 155 -20.22 -1.70 6.41
C LEU A 155 -20.01 -2.35 5.02
N GLY A 156 -21.09 -2.89 4.43
CA GLY A 156 -21.06 -3.40 3.07
C GLY A 156 -20.91 -2.29 2.04
N GLN A 157 -21.61 -1.17 2.22
CA GLN A 157 -21.45 0.04 1.40
C GLN A 157 -20.01 0.58 1.47
N ALA A 158 -19.46 0.72 2.69
CA ALA A 158 -18.07 1.14 2.86
C ALA A 158 -17.09 0.20 2.12
N SER A 159 -17.33 -1.11 2.17
CA SER A 159 -16.53 -2.10 1.44
C SER A 159 -16.65 -1.94 -0.08
N ILE A 160 -17.85 -1.66 -0.60
CA ILE A 160 -18.07 -1.34 -2.02
C ILE A 160 -17.30 -0.08 -2.42
N ASP A 161 -17.31 0.95 -1.58
CA ASP A 161 -16.59 2.20 -1.83
C ASP A 161 -15.07 1.98 -1.88
N TYR A 162 -14.51 1.21 -0.95
CA TYR A 162 -13.09 0.83 -1.01
C TYR A 162 -12.77 0.04 -2.27
N LEU A 163 -13.57 -0.97 -2.62
CA LEU A 163 -13.42 -1.72 -3.88
C LEU A 163 -13.54 -0.81 -5.12
N ALA A 164 -14.35 0.24 -5.07
CA ALA A 164 -14.45 1.23 -6.12
C ALA A 164 -13.21 2.12 -6.21
N LYS A 165 -12.62 2.53 -5.08
CA LYS A 165 -11.33 3.24 -5.06
C LYS A 165 -10.23 2.41 -5.71
N ILE A 166 -10.14 1.11 -5.38
CA ILE A 166 -9.17 0.19 -6.02
C ILE A 166 -9.31 0.21 -7.54
N ARG A 167 -10.55 0.06 -8.01
CA ARG A 167 -10.86 0.08 -9.44
C ARG A 167 -10.51 1.42 -10.08
N GLY A 168 -10.71 2.54 -9.38
CA GLY A 168 -10.35 3.88 -9.85
C GLY A 168 -8.86 4.05 -10.12
N HIS A 169 -7.99 3.46 -9.29
CA HIS A 169 -6.54 3.50 -9.56
C HIS A 169 -6.14 2.71 -10.81
N VAL A 170 -6.76 1.54 -11.03
CA VAL A 170 -6.54 0.75 -12.25
C VAL A 170 -7.04 1.52 -13.48
N GLN A 171 -8.20 2.16 -13.37
CA GLN A 171 -8.75 2.98 -14.44
C GLN A 171 -7.79 4.13 -14.79
N ALA A 172 -7.25 4.84 -13.80
CA ALA A 172 -6.28 5.91 -14.04
C ALA A 172 -5.02 5.42 -14.76
N LEU A 173 -4.48 4.26 -14.37
CA LEU A 173 -3.35 3.65 -15.08
C LEU A 173 -3.70 3.24 -16.52
N ALA A 174 -4.93 2.78 -16.75
CA ALA A 174 -5.40 2.43 -18.09
C ALA A 174 -5.55 3.68 -18.99
N GLU A 175 -6.03 4.79 -18.42
CA GLU A 175 -6.08 6.09 -19.09
C GLU A 175 -4.67 6.59 -19.45
N GLU A 176 -3.72 6.52 -18.50
CA GLU A 176 -2.31 6.86 -18.74
C GLU A 176 -1.67 5.96 -19.81
N ALA A 177 -2.09 4.69 -19.90
CA ALA A 177 -1.65 3.74 -20.91
C ALA A 177 -2.28 3.97 -22.30
N GLY A 178 -3.24 4.90 -22.42
CA GLY A 178 -3.95 5.17 -23.67
C GLY A 178 -4.94 4.08 -24.09
N LEU A 179 -5.42 3.26 -23.14
CA LEU A 179 -6.37 2.20 -23.44
C LEU A 179 -7.77 2.75 -23.69
N GLN A 180 -8.48 2.14 -24.65
CA GLN A 180 -9.87 2.41 -24.95
C GLN A 180 -10.78 1.92 -23.81
N ARG A 181 -11.88 2.63 -23.56
CA ARG A 181 -12.92 2.27 -22.57
C ARG A 181 -12.34 1.87 -21.19
N PRO A 182 -11.59 2.77 -20.54
CA PRO A 182 -10.83 2.45 -19.32
C PRO A 182 -11.69 1.99 -18.12
N ASP A 183 -12.95 2.44 -17.99
CA ASP A 183 -13.86 1.92 -16.95
C ASP A 183 -14.17 0.42 -17.15
N GLU A 184 -14.42 -0.01 -18.39
CA GLU A 184 -14.71 -1.42 -18.68
C GLU A 184 -13.48 -2.31 -18.53
N PHE A 185 -12.33 -1.80 -18.98
CA PHE A 185 -11.04 -2.41 -18.71
C PHE A 185 -10.83 -2.61 -17.20
N ALA A 186 -11.00 -1.55 -16.40
CA ALA A 186 -10.77 -1.59 -14.96
C ALA A 186 -11.73 -2.54 -14.24
N ARG A 187 -12.99 -2.68 -14.69
CA ARG A 187 -13.93 -3.68 -14.16
C ARG A 187 -13.45 -5.10 -14.40
N SER A 188 -13.06 -5.40 -15.65
CA SER A 188 -12.56 -6.72 -16.05
C SER A 188 -11.25 -7.06 -15.35
N TRP A 189 -10.34 -6.10 -15.29
CA TRP A 189 -9.08 -6.19 -14.56
C TRP A 189 -9.29 -6.47 -13.08
N HIS A 190 -10.20 -5.75 -12.43
CA HIS A 190 -10.48 -5.95 -11.02
C HIS A 190 -11.09 -7.34 -10.75
N ILE A 191 -11.78 -7.96 -11.72
CA ILE A 191 -12.19 -9.38 -11.61
C ILE A 191 -10.96 -10.28 -11.56
N LEU A 192 -9.98 -10.09 -12.46
CA LEU A 192 -8.73 -10.85 -12.46
C LEU A 192 -7.96 -10.69 -11.15
N MET A 193 -7.86 -9.47 -10.63
CA MET A 193 -7.24 -9.21 -9.32
C MET A 193 -7.91 -10.04 -8.22
N LYS A 194 -9.24 -9.93 -8.06
CA LYS A 194 -9.96 -10.67 -7.02
C LYS A 194 -9.86 -12.18 -7.21
N GLY A 195 -10.00 -12.66 -8.44
CA GLY A 195 -9.89 -14.08 -8.78
C GLY A 195 -8.51 -14.64 -8.43
N SER A 196 -7.44 -13.87 -8.67
CA SER A 196 -6.08 -14.29 -8.32
C SER A 196 -5.86 -14.41 -6.81
N ILE A 197 -6.44 -13.50 -6.01
CA ILE A 197 -6.37 -13.53 -4.54
C ILE A 197 -7.10 -14.76 -4.01
N ILE A 198 -8.29 -15.06 -4.54
CA ILE A 198 -9.06 -16.25 -4.14
C ILE A 198 -8.31 -17.53 -4.55
N SER A 199 -7.80 -17.60 -5.78
CA SER A 199 -7.04 -18.78 -6.25
C SER A 199 -5.77 -19.01 -5.43
N ALA A 200 -5.08 -17.95 -5.00
CA ALA A 200 -3.95 -18.06 -4.08
C ALA A 200 -4.37 -18.58 -2.71
N THR A 201 -5.54 -18.15 -2.20
CA THR A 201 -6.12 -18.66 -0.95
C THR A 201 -6.47 -20.16 -1.05
N GLU A 202 -6.85 -20.63 -2.25
CA GLU A 202 -7.06 -22.06 -2.54
C GLU A 202 -5.75 -22.86 -2.63
N GLY A 203 -4.59 -22.20 -2.59
CA GLY A 203 -3.25 -22.79 -2.66
C GLY A 203 -2.57 -22.70 -4.03
N ASP A 204 -3.18 -22.04 -5.04
CA ASP A 204 -2.50 -21.79 -6.31
C ASP A 204 -1.50 -20.63 -6.18
N MET A 205 -0.26 -20.96 -5.80
CA MET A 205 0.84 -19.99 -5.71
C MET A 205 1.21 -19.36 -7.06
N GLN A 206 0.69 -19.88 -8.19
CA GLN A 206 0.89 -19.32 -9.53
C GLN A 206 -0.29 -18.45 -9.99
N ALA A 207 -1.29 -18.23 -9.15
CA ALA A 207 -2.49 -17.46 -9.48
C ALA A 207 -2.17 -16.06 -10.02
N ALA A 208 -1.21 -15.36 -9.41
CA ALA A 208 -0.75 -14.05 -9.86
C ALA A 208 -0.23 -14.08 -11.30
N LYS A 209 0.63 -15.07 -11.62
CA LYS A 209 1.23 -15.23 -12.95
C LYS A 209 0.19 -15.57 -14.01
N ARG A 210 -0.79 -16.43 -13.69
CA ARG A 210 -1.90 -16.74 -14.62
C ARG A 210 -2.76 -15.52 -14.86
N ALA A 211 -3.08 -14.76 -13.81
CA ALA A 211 -3.84 -13.53 -13.93
C ALA A 211 -3.10 -12.46 -14.73
N GLN A 212 -1.77 -12.35 -14.58
CA GLN A 212 -0.92 -11.49 -15.39
C GLN A 212 -0.96 -11.84 -16.88
N GLN A 213 -0.94 -13.13 -17.23
CA GLN A 213 -1.08 -13.58 -18.62
C GLN A 213 -2.45 -13.17 -19.20
N MET A 214 -3.52 -13.40 -18.44
CA MET A 214 -4.88 -12.98 -18.82
C MET A 214 -5.00 -11.46 -18.98
N ALA A 215 -4.36 -10.72 -18.09
CA ALA A 215 -4.27 -9.28 -18.15
C ALA A 215 -3.54 -8.76 -19.40
N GLY A 216 -2.50 -9.46 -19.86
CA GLY A 216 -1.84 -9.16 -21.13
C GLY A 216 -2.80 -9.19 -22.32
N TRP A 217 -3.64 -10.23 -22.43
CA TRP A 217 -4.67 -10.30 -23.47
C TRP A 217 -5.75 -9.21 -23.30
N LEU A 218 -6.12 -8.89 -22.06
CA LEU A 218 -7.08 -7.84 -21.77
C LEU A 218 -6.57 -6.46 -22.21
N ILE A 219 -5.29 -6.17 -21.99
CA ILE A 219 -4.62 -4.94 -22.45
C ILE A 219 -4.67 -4.85 -23.97
N GLU A 220 -4.25 -5.91 -24.67
CA GLU A 220 -4.24 -5.93 -26.15
C GLU A 220 -5.65 -5.70 -26.73
N HIS A 221 -6.69 -6.26 -26.10
CA HIS A 221 -8.08 -6.05 -26.52
C HIS A 221 -8.55 -4.60 -26.37
N HIS A 222 -7.94 -3.80 -25.51
CA HIS A 222 -8.31 -2.41 -25.24
C HIS A 222 -7.30 -1.40 -25.82
N ARG A 223 -6.42 -1.81 -26.73
CA ARG A 223 -5.54 -0.88 -27.46
C ARG A 223 -6.27 -0.06 -28.52
#